data_AF-A0A6L6PVI4-F1
#
_entry.id   AF-A0A6L6PVI4-F1
#
_cell.length_a   1.000
_cell.length_b   1.000
_cell.length_c   1.000
_cell.angle_alpha   90.00
_cell.angle_beta   90.00
_cell.angle_gamma   90.00
#
_symmetry.space_group_name_H-M   'P 1'
#
loop_
_entity.id
_entity.type
_entity.pdbx_description
1 polymer ?
#
loop_
_entity_poly.entity_id
_entity_poly.type
_entity_poly.pdbx_seq_one_letter_code
_entity_poly.pdbx_strand_id
1 'polypeptide(L)'
;MMYVDVLWLHTDDERPVRIVSELDAHRYEVRKLEFFRTRGVGYAEADFAFGSTELDAAPVPELERINADPQRHGAVISAEEFAVLWDQYTRG
;
A
#
# COMPACT_ATOMS: atom_id res chain seq x y z
N MET A 1 10.64 -7.78 8.34
CA MET A 1 9.48 -7.02 7.84
C MET A 1 9.98 -5.67 7.38
N MET A 2 9.38 -5.14 6.33
CA MET A 2 9.69 -3.81 5.81
C MET A 2 8.39 -3.10 5.43
N TYR A 3 8.42 -1.78 5.40
CA TYR A 3 7.24 -0.97 5.15
C TYR A 3 7.54 -0.02 4.01
N VAL A 4 6.65 0.01 3.03
CA VAL A 4 6.80 0.85 1.83
C VAL A 4 5.57 1.71 1.65
N ASP A 5 5.81 2.92 1.16
CA ASP A 5 4.78 3.89 0.78
C ASP A 5 5.03 4.31 -0.65
N VAL A 6 4.05 4.07 -1.52
CA VAL A 6 4.15 4.29 -2.96
C VAL A 6 3.03 5.21 -3.40
N LEU A 7 3.39 6.42 -3.83
CA LEU A 7 2.50 7.32 -4.55
C LEU A 7 2.46 6.93 -6.04
N TRP A 8 1.26 6.95 -6.63
CA TRP A 8 1.04 6.73 -8.06
C TRP A 8 0.29 7.91 -8.68
N LEU A 9 0.98 8.62 -9.58
CA LEU A 9 0.50 9.80 -10.27
C LEU A 9 -0.30 9.41 -11.52
N HIS A 10 -1.61 9.29 -11.34
CA HIS A 10 -2.59 9.15 -12.44
C HIS A 10 -3.93 9.78 -12.05
N THR A 11 -4.85 9.88 -13.02
CA THR A 11 -6.20 10.42 -12.83
C THR A 11 -7.31 9.36 -12.92
N ASP A 12 -6.95 8.08 -13.02
CA ASP A 12 -7.91 6.97 -12.97
C ASP A 12 -8.47 6.80 -11.55
N ASP A 13 -9.77 7.05 -11.37
CA ASP A 13 -10.46 6.94 -10.07
C ASP A 13 -10.65 5.49 -9.61
N GLU A 14 -10.55 4.51 -10.54
CA GLU A 14 -10.62 3.07 -10.27
C GLU A 14 -9.34 2.51 -9.65
N ARG A 15 -8.26 3.27 -9.67
CA ARG A 15 -6.95 2.85 -9.16
C ARG A 15 -6.56 3.64 -7.91
N PRO A 16 -5.83 3.02 -6.97
CA PRO A 16 -5.31 3.73 -5.82
C PRO A 16 -4.23 4.73 -6.23
N VAL A 17 -4.30 5.94 -5.69
CA VAL A 17 -3.29 6.99 -5.88
C VAL A 17 -2.12 6.85 -4.90
N ARG A 18 -2.28 6.10 -3.81
CA ARG A 18 -1.22 5.76 -2.87
C ARG A 18 -1.46 4.36 -2.32
N ILE A 19 -0.39 3.60 -2.18
CA ILE A 19 -0.40 2.25 -1.61
C ILE A 19 0.65 2.20 -0.51
N VAL A 20 0.25 1.78 0.69
CA VAL A 20 1.14 1.62 1.83
C VAL A 20 1.09 0.17 2.28
N SER A 21 2.21 -0.54 2.21
CA SER A 21 2.26 -1.99 2.44
C SER A 21 3.29 -2.35 3.52
N GLU A 22 2.89 -3.22 4.43
CA GLU A 22 3.80 -4.02 5.25
C GLU A 22 4.14 -5.30 4.50
N LEU A 23 5.44 -5.59 4.38
CA LEU A 23 5.95 -6.72 3.64
C LEU A 23 6.71 -7.70 4.55
N ASP A 24 6.60 -8.98 4.23
CA ASP A 24 7.37 -10.05 4.86
C ASP A 24 8.84 -10.08 4.37
N ALA A 25 9.60 -11.11 4.78
CA ALA A 25 11.00 -11.26 4.36
C ALA A 25 11.18 -11.58 2.87
N HIS A 26 10.10 -12.00 2.19
CA HIS A 26 10.05 -12.33 0.77
C HIS A 26 9.36 -11.24 -0.07
N ARG A 27 9.06 -10.09 0.55
CA ARG A 27 8.37 -8.93 -0.04
C ARG A 27 6.91 -9.18 -0.41
N TYR A 28 6.27 -10.22 0.13
CA TYR A 28 4.83 -10.40 0.01
C TYR A 28 4.11 -9.49 0.98
N GLU A 29 2.95 -8.97 0.57
CA GLU A 29 2.13 -8.12 1.42
C GLU A 29 1.56 -8.94 2.59
N VAL A 30 1.72 -8.41 3.79
CA VAL A 30 1.10 -8.92 5.02
C VAL A 30 -0.11 -8.05 5.37
N ARG A 31 0.03 -6.74 5.18
CA ARG A 31 -1.02 -5.73 5.33
C ARG A 31 -0.84 -4.65 4.26
N LYS A 32 -1.95 -4.12 3.75
CA LYS A 32 -1.96 -3.02 2.77
C LYS A 32 -3.06 -2.02 3.05
N LEU A 33 -2.76 -0.75 2.82
CA LEU A 33 -3.71 0.36 2.69
C LEU A 33 -3.67 0.88 1.24
N GLU A 34 -4.84 1.08 0.66
CA GLU A 34 -5.02 1.67 -0.67
C GLU A 34 -5.86 2.94 -0.56
N PHE A 35 -5.27 4.06 -0.99
CA PHE A 35 -5.93 5.37 -0.96
C PHE A 35 -6.45 5.68 -2.35
N PHE A 36 -7.77 5.83 -2.48
CA PHE A 36 -8.42 6.18 -3.72
C PHE A 36 -8.76 7.66 -3.73
N ARG A 37 -8.76 8.27 -4.92
CA ARG A 37 -9.07 9.70 -5.08
C ARG A 37 -10.47 10.06 -4.58
N THR A 38 -11.45 9.19 -4.82
CA THR A 38 -12.87 9.48 -4.59
C THR A 38 -13.58 8.46 -3.70
N ARG A 39 -12.99 7.27 -3.49
CA ARG A 39 -13.61 6.14 -2.76
C ARG A 39 -13.20 6.00 -1.30
N GLY A 40 -12.31 6.87 -0.81
CA GLY A 40 -11.74 6.74 0.53
C GLY A 40 -10.60 5.73 0.56
N VAL A 41 -10.47 5.02 1.67
CA VAL A 41 -9.34 4.12 1.95
C VAL A 41 -9.85 2.68 2.06
N GLY A 42 -9.26 1.79 1.27
CA GLY A 42 -9.40 0.35 1.41
C GLY A 42 -8.21 -0.24 2.16
N TYR A 43 -8.40 -1.38 2.82
CA TYR A 43 -7.33 -2.07 3.52
C TYR A 43 -7.52 -3.58 3.50
N ALA A 44 -6.41 -4.31 3.55
CA ALA A 44 -6.41 -5.77 3.61
C ALA A 44 -5.31 -6.28 4.53
N GLU A 45 -5.59 -7.41 5.16
CA GLU A 45 -4.68 -8.27 5.90
C GLU A 45 -5.02 -9.74 5.62
N ALA A 46 -4.23 -10.69 6.13
CA ALA A 46 -4.27 -12.11 5.78
C ALA A 46 -5.68 -12.69 5.49
N ASP A 47 -6.60 -12.56 6.44
CA ASP A 47 -7.95 -13.16 6.35
C ASP A 47 -9.07 -12.12 6.20
N PHE A 48 -8.72 -10.85 5.95
CA PHE A 48 -9.68 -9.76 5.93
C PHE A 48 -9.38 -8.71 4.86
N ALA A 49 -10.42 -8.28 4.16
CA ALA A 49 -10.38 -7.21 3.19
C ALA A 49 -11.56 -6.26 3.42
N PHE A 50 -11.30 -4.96 3.35
CA PHE A 50 -12.31 -3.91 3.36
C PHE A 50 -12.34 -3.18 2.00
N GLY A 51 -13.54 -3.05 1.44
CA GLY A 51 -13.73 -2.50 0.10
C GLY A 51 -13.33 -3.51 -0.98
N SER A 52 -12.63 -3.04 -2.02
CA SER A 52 -12.09 -3.86 -3.11
C SER A 52 -10.59 -4.12 -2.98
N THR A 53 -10.01 -3.82 -1.82
CA THR A 53 -8.56 -3.96 -1.58
C THR A 53 -8.24 -5.38 -1.18
N GLU A 54 -7.27 -5.99 -1.85
CA GLU A 54 -6.80 -7.35 -1.61
C GLU A 54 -5.27 -7.37 -1.57
N LEU A 55 -4.67 -8.33 -0.87
CA LEU A 55 -3.21 -8.53 -0.89
C LEU A 55 -2.78 -9.09 -2.24
N ASP A 56 -1.67 -8.58 -2.79
CA ASP A 56 -1.15 -9.09 -4.06
C ASP A 56 -0.59 -10.53 -3.91
N ALA A 57 -0.90 -11.39 -4.88
CA ALA A 57 -0.39 -12.77 -4.95
C ALA A 57 1.10 -12.85 -5.38
N ALA A 58 1.72 -11.72 -5.67
CA ALA A 58 3.10 -11.60 -6.10
C ALA A 58 3.88 -10.67 -5.15
N PRO A 59 5.19 -10.85 -4.99
CA PRO A 59 5.99 -9.98 -4.16
C PRO A 59 6.02 -8.56 -4.74
N VAL A 60 5.94 -7.57 -3.85
CA VAL A 60 6.05 -6.15 -4.22
C VAL A 60 7.44 -5.91 -4.83
N PRO A 61 7.55 -5.29 -6.02
CA PRO A 61 8.85 -5.04 -6.64
C PRO A 61 9.77 -4.16 -5.79
N GLU A 62 11.07 -4.23 -6.05
CA GLU A 62 12.05 -3.33 -5.42
C GLU A 62 11.74 -1.86 -5.69
N LEU A 63 12.04 -0.98 -4.72
CA LEU A 63 11.76 0.46 -4.84
C LEU A 63 12.50 1.09 -6.02
N GLU A 64 13.72 0.65 -6.34
CA GLU A 64 14.43 1.09 -7.54
C GLU A 64 13.64 0.79 -8.83
N ARG A 65 13.00 -0.38 -8.89
CA ARG A 65 12.17 -0.78 -10.05
C ARG A 65 10.84 -0.04 -10.06
N ILE A 66 10.25 0.23 -8.90
CA ILE A 66 9.03 1.04 -8.79
C ILE A 66 9.32 2.47 -9.26
N ASN A 67 10.40 3.08 -8.76
CA ASN A 67 10.81 4.45 -9.05
C ASN A 67 11.39 4.65 -10.46
N ALA A 68 11.66 3.56 -11.20
CA ALA A 68 12.02 3.65 -12.61
C ALA A 68 10.83 4.10 -13.48
N ASP A 69 9.60 3.94 -13.00
CA ASP A 69 8.41 4.53 -13.60
C ASP A 69 8.24 5.98 -13.08
N PRO A 70 8.29 7.01 -13.95
CA PRO A 70 8.17 8.41 -13.53
C PRO A 70 6.79 8.76 -12.95
N GLN A 71 5.78 7.91 -13.11
CA GLN A 71 4.48 8.09 -12.46
C GLN A 71 4.48 7.57 -11.02
N ARG A 72 5.55 6.91 -10.55
CA ARG A 72 5.60 6.27 -9.24
C ARG A 72 6.69 6.85 -8.36
N HIS A 73 6.36 7.05 -7.10
CA HIS A 73 7.30 7.52 -6.08
C HIS A 73 7.13 6.68 -4.82
N GLY A 74 8.06 5.75 -4.65
CA GLY A 74 8.13 4.81 -3.55
C GLY A 74 9.26 5.14 -2.57
N ALA A 75 8.99 5.01 -1.28
CA ALA A 75 9.96 5.15 -0.20
C ALA A 75 9.78 4.04 0.84
N VAL A 76 10.86 3.75 1.58
CA VAL A 76 10.75 2.98 2.83
C VAL A 76 10.24 3.92 3.91
N ILE A 77 9.26 3.45 4.68
CA ILE A 77 8.79 4.14 5.88
C ILE A 77 9.12 3.29 7.13
N SER A 78 9.04 3.91 8.30
CA SER A 78 9.19 3.21 9.56
C SER A 78 7.94 2.37 9.89
N ALA A 79 8.12 1.36 10.74
CA ALA A 79 7.02 0.59 11.30
C ALA A 79 6.04 1.46 12.10
N GLU A 80 6.54 2.52 12.74
CA GLU A 80 5.73 3.47 13.52
C GLU A 80 4.83 4.31 12.61
N GLU A 81 5.38 4.85 11.51
CA GLU A 81 4.58 5.58 10.50
C GLU A 81 3.50 4.69 9.91
N PHE A 82 3.83 3.43 9.58
CA PHE A 82 2.83 2.46 9.13
C PHE A 82 1.75 2.22 10.18
N ALA A 83 2.15 1.98 11.44
CA ALA A 83 1.22 1.68 12.52
C ALA A 83 0.24 2.84 12.77
N VAL A 84 0.71 4.09 12.72
CA VAL A 84 -0.14 5.29 12.84
C VAL A 84 -1.18 5.34 11.73
N LEU A 85 -0.78 5.10 10.47
CA LEU A 85 -1.72 5.07 9.34
C LEU A 85 -2.72 3.92 9.47
N TRP A 86 -2.24 2.72 9.80
CA TRP A 86 -3.08 1.55 10.00
C TRP A 86 -4.15 1.82 11.06
N ASP A 87 -3.73 2.28 12.24
CA ASP A 87 -4.62 2.63 13.34
C ASP A 87 -5.70 3.63 12.92
N GLN A 88 -5.30 4.68 12.20
CA GLN A 88 -6.18 5.74 11.74
C GLN A 88 -7.26 5.27 10.76
N TYR A 89 -6.96 4.31 9.88
CA TYR A 89 -7.85 3.91 8.78
C TYR A 89 -8.55 2.57 8.98
N THR A 90 -8.10 1.74 9.93
CA THR A 90 -8.73 0.43 10.20
C THR A 90 -9.52 0.40 11.50
N ARG A 91 -9.38 1.39 12.40
CA ARG A 91 -10.27 1.51 13.56
C ARG A 91 -11.56 2.23 13.17
N GLY A 92 -12.67 1.52 13.29
CA GLY A 92 -14.04 2.06 13.38
C GLY A 92 -14.52 2.08 14.82
#